data_AF-A0A2D9C7X9-F1
#
_entry.id   AF-A0A2D9C7X9-F1
#
_cell.length_a   1.000
_cell.length_b   1.000
_cell.length_c   1.000
_cell.angle_alpha   90.00
_cell.angle_beta   90.00
_cell.angle_gamma   90.00
#
_symmetry.space_group_name_H-M   'P 1'
#
loop_
_entity.id
_entity.type
_entity.pdbx_description
1 polymer ?
#
loop_
_entity_poly.entity_id
_entity_poly.type
_entity_poly.pdbx_seq_one_letter_code
_entity_poly.pdbx_strand_id
1 'polypeptide(L)'
;MKIIANLLIAISLIAGSLASSTAYLVRIDGANPEKLSTLRLGSPAGSFDPSFASPEFNDRLEKVRAGLGAGGAAETNPLKPETTPRVPAEVPAVQTAPTGESVLRARESIMPIGQAGDPLTPGLIALLDESDVTYVKVTEFSIARWPYAWLFGVSCLGLLAGALMMRNARKAELAQADSASASDVAQATDAQTVFARLSGRLHSLTEDLARTHDTSTRLEAILLHIGKIQRDDVPAFVANEPALVNRLSLAGYAELMDSFAAMERQLNRAWSAAADAHLPESEQCLRDAQPLLVETLRRLKVSS
;
A
#
# COMPACT_ATOMS: atom_id res chain seq x y z
N MET A 1 -12.23 22.81 9.46
CA MET A 1 -12.79 21.44 9.24
C MET A 1 -11.75 20.41 8.82
N LYS A 2 -10.85 20.68 7.86
CA LYS A 2 -9.79 19.74 7.43
C LYS A 2 -8.91 19.21 8.57
N ILE A 3 -8.50 20.09 9.48
CA ILE A 3 -7.68 19.73 10.65
C ILE A 3 -8.41 18.71 11.55
N ILE A 4 -9.71 18.91 11.79
CA ILE A 4 -10.53 18.01 12.62
C ILE A 4 -10.67 16.64 11.94
N ALA A 5 -10.92 16.61 10.62
CA ALA A 5 -11.01 15.36 9.86
C ALA A 5 -9.70 14.57 9.89
N ASN A 6 -8.56 15.24 9.72
CA ASN A 6 -7.24 14.60 9.78
C ASN A 6 -6.92 14.07 11.18
N LEU A 7 -7.27 14.82 12.22
CA LEU A 7 -7.07 14.40 13.62
C LEU A 7 -7.93 13.19 13.96
N LEU A 8 -9.18 13.15 13.48
CA LEU A 8 -10.09 12.03 13.68
C LEU A 8 -9.59 10.76 12.97
N ILE A 9 -9.07 10.89 11.75
CA ILE A 9 -8.41 9.80 11.02
C ILE A 9 -7.19 9.30 11.79
N ALA A 10 -6.32 10.19 12.25
CA ALA A 10 -5.09 9.83 12.97
C ALA A 10 -5.39 9.08 14.28
N ILE A 11 -6.33 9.58 15.09
CA ILE A 11 -6.74 8.91 16.34
C ILE A 11 -7.33 7.54 16.04
N SER A 12 -8.16 7.41 15.00
CA SER A 12 -8.76 6.14 14.60
C SER A 12 -7.70 5.12 14.16
N LEU A 13 -6.65 5.56 13.46
CA LEU A 13 -5.53 4.69 13.07
C LEU A 13 -4.73 4.21 14.28
N ILE A 14 -4.41 5.10 15.22
CA ILE A 14 -3.67 4.75 16.44
C ILE A 14 -4.49 3.76 17.29
N ALA A 15 -5.77 4.06 17.53
CA ALA A 15 -6.66 3.20 18.30
C ALA A 15 -6.86 1.83 17.63
N GLY A 16 -7.08 1.81 16.30
CA GLY A 16 -7.21 0.57 15.53
C GLY A 16 -5.95 -0.29 15.54
N SER A 17 -4.76 0.34 15.46
CA SER A 17 -3.46 -0.37 15.51
C SER A 17 -3.18 -0.95 16.89
N LEU A 18 -3.48 -0.21 17.95
CA LEU A 18 -3.31 -0.72 19.32
C LEU A 18 -4.26 -1.89 19.58
N ALA A 19 -5.52 -1.75 19.15
CA ALA A 19 -6.50 -2.81 19.29
C ALA A 19 -6.06 -4.06 18.51
N SER A 20 -5.65 -3.94 17.24
CA SER A 20 -5.34 -5.10 16.38
C SER A 20 -4.19 -5.95 16.91
N SER A 21 -3.22 -5.35 17.60
CA SER A 21 -2.11 -6.08 18.25
C SER A 21 -2.59 -7.09 19.30
N THR A 22 -3.76 -6.87 19.89
CA THR A 22 -4.37 -7.73 20.93
C THR A 22 -5.33 -8.76 20.37
N ALA A 23 -5.60 -8.76 19.06
CA ALA A 23 -6.61 -9.62 18.43
C ALA A 23 -6.36 -11.12 18.64
N TYR A 24 -5.09 -11.51 18.82
CA TYR A 24 -4.67 -12.89 19.02
C TYR A 24 -4.30 -13.19 20.47
N LEU A 25 -4.43 -12.22 21.39
CA LEU A 25 -4.14 -12.41 22.81
C LEU A 25 -5.42 -12.80 23.53
N VAL A 26 -5.41 -13.99 24.13
CA VAL A 26 -6.50 -14.49 24.97
C VAL A 26 -6.05 -14.46 26.42
N ARG A 27 -6.88 -13.86 27.27
CA ARG A 27 -6.70 -13.82 28.71
C ARG A 27 -7.07 -15.18 29.30
N ILE A 28 -6.15 -15.79 30.06
CA ILE A 28 -6.36 -17.13 30.65
C ILE A 28 -7.03 -17.02 32.03
N ASP A 29 -6.64 -16.03 32.83
CA ASP A 29 -7.12 -15.88 34.21
C ASP A 29 -8.63 -15.59 34.25
N GLY A 30 -9.35 -16.48 34.94
CA GLY A 30 -10.81 -16.42 35.08
C GLY A 30 -11.60 -16.81 33.82
N ALA A 31 -10.94 -17.26 32.75
CA ALA A 31 -11.63 -17.76 31.56
C ALA A 31 -12.19 -19.17 31.81
N ASN A 32 -13.36 -19.48 31.24
CA ASN A 32 -13.91 -20.84 31.30
C ASN A 32 -13.03 -21.78 30.46
N PRO A 33 -12.39 -22.81 31.05
CA PRO A 33 -11.47 -23.70 30.34
C PRO A 33 -12.15 -24.47 29.20
N GLU A 34 -13.46 -24.75 29.29
CA GLU A 34 -14.20 -25.42 28.22
C GLU A 34 -14.24 -24.56 26.94
N LYS A 35 -14.36 -23.24 27.08
CA LYS A 35 -14.37 -22.32 25.93
C LYS A 35 -12.99 -22.14 25.30
N LEU A 36 -11.93 -22.38 26.05
CA LEU A 36 -10.54 -22.27 25.58
C LEU A 36 -10.03 -23.56 24.96
N SER A 37 -10.61 -24.71 25.30
CA SER A 37 -10.16 -26.03 24.83
C SER A 37 -10.22 -26.23 23.31
N THR A 38 -11.02 -25.44 22.60
CA THR A 38 -11.10 -25.46 21.13
C THR A 38 -9.95 -24.71 20.45
N LEU A 39 -9.16 -23.94 21.21
CA LEU A 39 -8.12 -23.06 20.68
C LEU A 39 -6.75 -23.72 20.73
N ARG A 40 -5.86 -23.27 19.83
CA ARG A 40 -4.46 -23.69 19.77
C ARG A 40 -3.53 -22.52 20.01
N LEU A 41 -2.40 -22.78 20.66
CA LEU A 41 -1.34 -21.80 20.88
C LEU A 41 -0.73 -21.36 19.55
N GLY A 42 -0.61 -20.05 19.33
CA GLY A 42 0.04 -19.45 18.15
C GLY A 42 1.55 -19.24 18.32
N SER A 43 2.06 -19.34 19.53
CA SER A 43 3.48 -19.27 19.88
C SER A 43 3.74 -20.03 21.18
N PRO A 44 5.00 -20.39 21.49
CA PRO A 44 5.34 -20.94 22.80
C PRO A 44 4.83 -20.03 23.92
N ALA A 45 4.29 -20.63 24.99
CA ALA A 45 3.65 -19.94 26.08
C ALA A 45 4.17 -20.44 27.42
N GLY A 46 4.36 -19.49 28.35
CA GLY A 46 4.97 -19.76 29.64
C GLY A 46 6.43 -20.16 29.53
N SER A 47 7.12 -20.15 30.65
CA SER A 47 8.54 -20.43 30.70
C SER A 47 8.85 -20.93 32.11
N PHE A 48 9.47 -22.08 32.23
CA PHE A 48 9.86 -22.62 33.54
C PHE A 48 11.32 -23.04 33.53
N ASP A 49 11.96 -22.92 34.69
CA ASP A 49 13.29 -23.45 34.91
C ASP A 49 13.17 -24.86 35.51
N PRO A 50 13.59 -25.91 34.78
CA PRO A 50 13.45 -27.29 35.24
C PRO A 50 14.26 -27.56 36.52
N SER A 51 15.28 -26.74 36.82
CA SER A 51 16.09 -26.88 38.05
C SER A 51 15.36 -26.40 39.31
N PHE A 52 14.35 -25.55 39.16
CA PHE A 52 13.53 -25.03 40.27
C PHE A 52 12.11 -25.60 40.29
N ALA A 53 11.69 -26.29 39.23
CA ALA A 53 10.38 -26.93 39.18
C ALA A 53 10.27 -28.06 40.21
N SER A 54 9.14 -28.10 40.93
CA SER A 54 8.86 -29.21 41.84
C SER A 54 8.73 -30.53 41.04
N PRO A 55 9.11 -31.69 41.62
CA PRO A 55 8.92 -32.98 40.95
C PRO A 55 7.47 -33.22 40.51
N GLU A 56 6.50 -32.71 41.27
CA GLU A 56 5.07 -32.78 40.96
C GLU A 56 4.70 -31.93 39.73
N PHE A 57 5.27 -30.73 39.60
CA PHE A 57 5.08 -29.89 38.43
C PHE A 57 5.61 -30.58 37.17
N ASN A 58 6.81 -31.16 37.24
CA ASN A 58 7.42 -31.89 36.12
C ASN A 58 6.58 -33.11 35.72
N ASP A 59 6.08 -33.89 36.67
CA ASP A 59 5.18 -35.03 36.39
C ASP A 59 3.85 -34.58 35.75
N ARG A 60 3.24 -33.49 36.24
CA ARG A 60 2.04 -32.89 35.64
C ARG A 60 2.30 -32.39 34.22
N LEU A 61 3.43 -31.73 33.99
CA LEU A 61 3.82 -31.23 32.67
C LEU A 61 4.02 -32.39 31.67
N GLU A 62 4.72 -33.44 32.08
CA GLU A 62 4.93 -34.62 31.23
C GLU A 62 3.60 -35.34 30.94
N LYS A 63 2.69 -35.45 31.91
CA LYS A 63 1.33 -35.97 31.69
C LYS A 63 0.54 -35.13 30.69
N VAL A 64 0.60 -33.81 30.80
CA VAL A 64 -0.05 -32.90 29.84
C VAL A 64 0.56 -33.09 28.46
N ARG A 65 1.90 -33.09 28.32
CA ARG A 65 2.59 -33.30 27.04
C ARG A 65 2.26 -34.65 26.40
N ALA A 66 2.22 -35.72 27.20
CA ALA A 66 1.83 -37.05 26.72
C ALA A 66 0.37 -37.06 26.22
N GLY A 67 -0.53 -36.33 26.90
CA GLY A 67 -1.94 -36.19 26.50
C GLY A 67 -2.17 -35.31 25.27
N LEU A 68 -1.30 -34.33 25.00
CA LEU A 68 -1.33 -33.51 23.79
C LEU A 68 -0.93 -34.32 22.54
N GLY A 69 -0.29 -35.47 22.75
CA GLY A 69 0.13 -36.42 21.73
C GLY A 69 1.32 -35.92 20.91
N ALA A 70 2.14 -36.84 20.43
CA ALA A 70 3.22 -36.56 19.46
C ALA A 70 2.72 -36.04 18.09
N GLY A 71 1.44 -35.66 17.96
CA GLY A 71 0.75 -35.24 16.74
C GLY A 71 0.97 -33.78 16.36
N GLY A 72 1.84 -33.06 17.06
CA GLY A 72 2.28 -31.70 16.74
C GLY A 72 3.71 -31.63 16.23
N ALA A 73 4.18 -32.62 15.46
CA ALA A 73 5.35 -32.39 14.61
C ALA A 73 4.95 -31.29 13.63
N ALA A 74 5.21 -30.04 14.01
CA ALA A 74 4.80 -28.79 13.38
C ALA A 74 4.41 -29.04 11.92
N GLU A 75 3.11 -29.22 11.67
CA GLU A 75 2.57 -29.34 10.32
C GLU A 75 3.16 -28.15 9.57
N THR A 76 4.08 -28.48 8.67
CA THR A 76 5.10 -27.56 8.18
C THR A 76 4.38 -26.34 7.67
N ASN A 77 4.49 -25.23 8.40
CA ASN A 77 3.86 -23.97 8.01
C ASN A 77 4.27 -23.73 6.54
N PRO A 78 3.34 -23.82 5.57
CA PRO A 78 3.67 -23.77 4.15
C PRO A 78 4.21 -22.39 3.74
N LEU A 79 4.14 -21.41 4.66
CA LEU A 79 4.70 -20.07 4.53
C LEU A 79 6.02 -19.89 5.29
N LYS A 80 6.57 -20.94 5.91
CA LYS A 80 7.97 -20.86 6.36
C LYS A 80 8.79 -20.86 5.07
N PRO A 81 9.41 -19.74 4.67
CA PRO A 81 10.17 -19.69 3.44
C PRO A 81 11.17 -20.84 3.51
N GLU A 82 11.14 -21.70 2.49
CA GLU A 82 12.02 -22.84 2.35
C GLU A 82 13.43 -22.27 2.44
N THR A 83 14.00 -22.32 3.64
CA THR A 83 15.29 -21.73 3.91
C THR A 83 16.23 -22.75 3.33
N THR A 84 16.51 -22.61 2.04
CA THR A 84 17.49 -23.42 1.34
C THR A 84 18.69 -23.45 2.27
N PRO A 85 19.15 -24.62 2.74
CA PRO A 85 20.25 -24.71 3.68
C PRO A 85 21.41 -23.95 3.04
N ARG A 86 21.67 -22.73 3.56
CA ARG A 86 22.75 -21.90 3.07
C ARG A 86 23.99 -22.69 3.42
N VAL A 87 24.64 -23.27 2.41
CA VAL A 87 25.97 -23.88 2.56
C VAL A 87 26.78 -22.84 3.32
N PRO A 88 27.22 -23.13 4.56
CA PRO A 88 27.98 -22.18 5.33
C PRO A 88 29.17 -21.79 4.46
N ALA A 89 29.28 -20.50 4.12
CA ALA A 89 30.52 -20.02 3.54
C ALA A 89 31.62 -20.43 4.51
N GLU A 90 32.68 -21.05 3.99
CA GLU A 90 33.82 -21.51 4.77
C GLU A 90 34.45 -20.28 5.44
N VAL A 91 34.01 -19.97 6.66
CA VAL A 91 34.57 -18.88 7.45
C VAL A 91 35.94 -19.38 7.90
N PRO A 92 37.05 -18.71 7.53
CA PRO A 92 38.38 -19.14 7.94
C PRO A 92 38.42 -19.23 9.47
N ALA A 93 38.96 -20.34 9.97
CA ALA A 93 39.05 -20.62 11.39
C ALA A 93 39.87 -19.52 12.09
N VAL A 94 39.17 -18.55 12.68
CA VAL A 94 39.79 -17.59 13.60
C VAL A 94 39.96 -18.34 14.92
N GLN A 95 41.21 -18.67 15.26
CA GLN A 95 41.57 -19.17 16.59
C GLN A 95 41.40 -18.04 17.60
N THR A 96 40.19 -17.84 18.12
CA THR A 96 39.99 -17.05 19.33
C THR A 96 40.17 -17.96 20.54
N ALA A 97 41.12 -17.62 21.40
CA ALA A 97 41.29 -18.26 22.71
C ALA A 97 39.96 -18.18 23.51
N PRO A 98 39.62 -19.23 24.30
CA PRO A 98 38.32 -19.31 24.99
C PRO A 98 38.19 -18.19 26.01
N THR A 99 37.50 -17.11 25.62
CA THR A 99 37.23 -15.96 26.47
C THR A 99 35.90 -16.24 27.17
N GLY A 100 35.92 -16.79 28.39
CA GLY A 100 34.87 -16.66 29.44
C GLY A 100 33.37 -16.85 29.12
N GLU A 101 32.96 -17.22 27.91
CA GLU A 101 31.58 -17.13 27.41
C GLU A 101 30.73 -18.36 27.72
N SER A 102 31.29 -19.40 28.35
CA SER A 102 30.56 -20.65 28.62
C SER A 102 29.74 -20.66 29.91
N VAL A 103 29.78 -19.60 30.73
CA VAL A 103 29.02 -19.54 31.99
C VAL A 103 27.58 -18.99 31.80
N LEU A 104 27.26 -18.43 30.63
CA LEU A 104 25.89 -17.99 30.31
C LEU A 104 24.96 -19.13 29.85
N ARG A 105 25.50 -20.29 29.45
CA ARG A 105 24.70 -21.40 28.90
C ARG A 105 23.83 -22.15 29.91
N ALA A 106 24.06 -21.98 31.22
CA ALA A 106 23.29 -22.68 32.26
C ALA A 106 22.04 -21.91 32.73
N ARG A 107 21.91 -20.62 32.39
CA ARG A 107 20.69 -19.83 32.66
C ARG A 107 19.68 -19.87 31.51
N GLU A 108 19.97 -20.59 30.43
CA GLU A 108 19.23 -20.53 29.17
C GLU A 108 18.39 -21.78 28.86
N SER A 109 18.30 -22.77 29.75
CA SER A 109 17.36 -23.89 29.57
C SER A 109 15.96 -23.55 30.08
N ILE A 110 15.48 -22.33 29.80
CA ILE A 110 14.09 -21.99 30.07
C ILE A 110 13.26 -22.74 29.03
N MET A 111 12.53 -23.76 29.48
CA MET A 111 11.68 -24.54 28.59
C MET A 111 10.29 -23.91 28.54
N PRO A 112 9.67 -23.80 27.35
CA PRO A 112 8.30 -23.37 27.25
C PRO A 112 7.36 -24.42 27.86
N ILE A 113 6.33 -23.95 28.56
CA ILE A 113 5.32 -24.83 29.18
C ILE A 113 4.43 -25.43 28.08
N GLY A 114 3.94 -24.60 27.16
CA GLY A 114 3.23 -25.00 25.94
C GLY A 114 3.99 -24.62 24.68
N GLN A 115 3.95 -25.46 23.66
CA GLN A 115 4.54 -25.21 22.34
C GLN A 115 3.51 -24.59 21.38
N ALA A 116 4.00 -24.00 20.28
CA ALA A 116 3.11 -23.52 19.23
C ALA A 116 2.35 -24.70 18.59
N GLY A 117 1.03 -24.56 18.44
CA GLY A 117 0.15 -25.58 17.90
C GLY A 117 -0.56 -26.44 18.96
N ASP A 118 -0.08 -26.44 20.20
CA ASP A 118 -0.69 -27.22 21.29
C ASP A 118 -2.12 -26.73 21.56
N PRO A 119 -3.11 -27.63 21.66
CA PRO A 119 -4.45 -27.26 22.11
C PRO A 119 -4.42 -26.79 23.58
N LEU A 120 -5.18 -25.75 23.88
CA LEU A 120 -5.32 -25.18 25.23
C LEU A 120 -6.18 -26.07 26.13
N THR A 121 -5.67 -27.26 26.46
CA THR A 121 -6.34 -28.20 27.36
C THR A 121 -6.45 -27.63 28.79
N PRO A 122 -7.43 -28.07 29.61
CA PRO A 122 -7.57 -27.61 30.99
C PRO A 122 -6.30 -27.84 31.84
N GLY A 123 -5.56 -28.92 31.58
CA GLY A 123 -4.29 -29.20 32.26
C GLY A 123 -3.18 -28.21 31.89
N LEU A 124 -3.07 -27.86 30.60
CA LEU A 124 -2.12 -26.84 30.14
C LEU A 124 -2.48 -25.45 30.68
N ILE A 125 -3.76 -25.10 30.70
CA ILE A 125 -4.26 -23.85 31.28
C ILE A 125 -3.88 -23.73 32.77
N ALA A 126 -4.08 -24.79 33.55
CA ALA A 126 -3.71 -24.80 34.96
C ALA A 126 -2.20 -24.62 35.19
N LEU A 127 -1.35 -25.21 34.35
CA LEU A 127 0.11 -25.04 34.41
C LEU A 127 0.56 -23.62 34.03
N LEU A 128 -0.10 -23.02 33.04
CA LEU A 128 0.15 -21.63 32.63
C LEU A 128 -0.28 -20.64 33.72
N ASP A 129 -1.43 -20.88 34.36
CA ASP A 129 -1.94 -20.08 35.48
C ASP A 129 -1.01 -20.16 36.70
N GLU A 130 -0.54 -21.36 37.05
CA GLU A 130 0.44 -21.58 38.14
C GLU A 130 1.80 -20.89 37.88
N SER A 131 2.09 -20.56 36.62
CA SER A 131 3.30 -19.85 36.21
C SER A 131 3.07 -18.35 35.95
N ASP A 132 1.96 -17.80 36.48
CA ASP A 132 1.56 -16.39 36.36
C ASP A 132 1.39 -15.91 34.91
N VAL A 133 1.06 -16.80 33.96
CA VAL A 133 0.85 -16.44 32.55
C VAL A 133 -0.58 -15.94 32.34
N THR A 134 -0.75 -14.62 32.32
CA THR A 134 -2.07 -13.99 32.15
C THR A 134 -2.61 -14.05 30.71
N TYR A 135 -1.73 -13.95 29.70
CA TYR A 135 -2.12 -13.86 28.29
C TYR A 135 -1.35 -14.87 27.44
N VAL A 136 -2.06 -15.51 26.51
CA VAL A 136 -1.45 -16.37 25.48
C VAL A 136 -1.89 -15.98 24.09
N LYS A 137 -0.96 -16.16 23.15
CA LYS A 137 -1.23 -15.97 21.74
C LYS A 137 -1.92 -17.22 21.17
N VAL A 138 -3.03 -17.07 20.46
CA VAL A 138 -3.74 -18.18 19.80
C VAL A 138 -3.66 -18.07 18.27
N THR A 139 -3.83 -19.18 17.56
CA THR A 139 -3.85 -19.20 16.08
C THR A 139 -5.16 -18.67 15.51
N GLU A 140 -6.28 -18.99 16.15
CA GLU A 140 -7.62 -18.70 15.65
C GLU A 140 -8.17 -17.39 16.19
N PHE A 141 -8.38 -16.44 15.27
CA PHE A 141 -9.04 -15.17 15.57
C PHE A 141 -10.56 -15.34 15.69
N SER A 142 -11.16 -14.66 16.67
CA SER A 142 -12.62 -14.53 16.76
C SER A 142 -13.00 -13.17 17.31
N ILE A 143 -13.82 -12.44 16.56
CA ILE A 143 -14.32 -11.11 16.94
C ILE A 143 -15.10 -11.18 18.26
N ALA A 144 -15.87 -12.24 18.49
CA ALA A 144 -16.69 -12.39 19.70
C ALA A 144 -15.87 -12.52 20.99
N ARG A 145 -14.60 -12.97 20.89
CA ARG A 145 -13.68 -13.13 22.02
C ARG A 145 -12.82 -11.89 22.27
N TRP A 146 -12.82 -10.93 21.35
CA TRP A 146 -11.91 -9.81 21.39
C TRP A 146 -12.51 -8.65 22.20
N PRO A 147 -12.02 -8.36 23.43
CA PRO A 147 -12.63 -7.36 24.31
C PRO A 147 -12.59 -5.94 23.74
N TYR A 148 -11.66 -5.67 22.82
CA TYR A 148 -11.49 -4.37 22.18
C TYR A 148 -12.13 -4.29 20.79
N ALA A 149 -12.95 -5.28 20.40
CA ALA A 149 -13.66 -5.25 19.11
C ALA A 149 -14.52 -3.99 18.94
N TRP A 150 -15.10 -3.48 20.02
CA TRP A 150 -15.89 -2.23 19.98
C TRP A 150 -15.02 -1.00 19.68
N LEU A 151 -13.80 -0.89 20.25
CA LEU A 151 -12.85 0.20 19.95
C LEU A 151 -12.45 0.18 18.48
N PHE A 152 -12.21 -1.02 17.95
CA PHE A 152 -11.93 -1.19 16.53
C PHE A 152 -13.12 -0.76 15.66
N GLY A 153 -14.35 -1.17 16.02
CA GLY A 153 -15.57 -0.74 15.34
C GLY A 153 -15.76 0.78 15.34
N VAL A 154 -15.56 1.43 16.50
CA VAL A 154 -15.58 2.90 16.62
C VAL A 154 -14.51 3.55 15.75
N SER A 155 -13.32 2.96 15.67
CA SER A 155 -12.23 3.47 14.82
C SER A 155 -12.56 3.37 13.32
N CYS A 156 -13.17 2.27 12.88
CA CYS A 156 -13.65 2.12 11.50
C CYS A 156 -14.73 3.16 11.16
N LEU A 157 -15.69 3.38 12.07
CA LEU A 157 -16.70 4.42 11.92
C LEU A 157 -16.08 5.82 11.86
N GLY A 158 -15.07 6.07 12.70
CA GLY A 158 -14.30 7.31 12.66
C GLY A 158 -13.63 7.55 11.31
N LEU A 159 -12.93 6.55 10.77
CA LEU A 159 -12.31 6.64 9.44
C LEU A 159 -13.33 6.94 8.34
N LEU A 160 -14.47 6.23 8.34
CA LEU A 160 -15.55 6.48 7.38
C LEU A 160 -16.11 7.90 7.50
N ALA A 161 -16.37 8.37 8.73
CA ALA A 161 -16.85 9.72 8.98
C ALA A 161 -15.83 10.78 8.52
N GLY A 162 -14.55 10.60 8.85
CA GLY A 162 -13.46 11.48 8.43
C GLY A 162 -13.31 11.55 6.90
N ALA A 163 -13.40 10.41 6.22
CA ALA A 163 -13.35 10.34 4.76
C ALA A 163 -14.56 11.04 4.11
N LEU A 164 -15.77 10.83 4.63
CA LEU A 164 -16.98 11.52 4.15
C LEU A 164 -16.91 13.03 4.39
N MET A 165 -16.42 13.48 5.55
CA MET A 165 -16.20 14.90 5.82
C MET A 165 -15.18 15.51 4.86
N MET A 166 -14.07 14.81 4.58
CA MET A 166 -13.08 15.30 3.61
C MET A 166 -13.66 15.36 2.20
N ARG A 167 -14.47 14.37 1.80
CA ARG A 167 -15.18 14.38 0.51
C ARG A 167 -16.15 15.55 0.41
N ASN A 168 -16.92 15.81 1.47
CA ASN A 168 -17.87 16.92 1.49
C ASN A 168 -17.18 18.29 1.56
N ALA A 169 -16.07 18.41 2.31
CA ALA A 169 -15.25 19.62 2.34
C ALA A 169 -14.65 19.92 0.95
N ARG A 170 -14.16 18.90 0.23
CA ARG A 170 -13.70 19.06 -1.16
C ARG A 170 -14.85 19.46 -2.09
N LYS A 171 -16.04 18.86 -1.94
CA LYS A 171 -17.22 19.28 -2.71
C LYS A 171 -17.63 20.72 -2.42
N ALA A 172 -17.57 21.16 -1.16
CA ALA A 172 -17.89 22.53 -0.77
C ALA A 172 -16.82 23.52 -1.25
N GLU A 173 -15.55 23.14 -1.24
CA GLU A 173 -14.46 23.92 -1.84
C GLU A 173 -14.59 24.00 -3.35
N LEU A 174 -14.98 22.91 -4.02
CA LEU A 174 -15.31 22.93 -5.43
C LEU A 174 -16.53 23.81 -5.72
N ALA A 175 -17.60 23.74 -4.91
CA ALA A 175 -18.77 24.60 -5.08
C ALA A 175 -18.49 26.08 -4.78
N GLN A 176 -17.63 26.38 -3.80
CA GLN A 176 -17.17 27.75 -3.52
C GLN A 176 -16.18 28.23 -4.58
N ALA A 177 -15.32 27.35 -5.09
CA ALA A 177 -14.49 27.63 -6.25
C ALA A 177 -15.36 27.85 -7.49
N ASP A 178 -16.44 27.10 -7.70
CA ASP A 178 -17.40 27.30 -8.79
C ASP A 178 -18.18 28.61 -8.63
N SER A 179 -18.43 29.05 -7.39
CA SER A 179 -19.14 30.32 -7.11
C SER A 179 -18.23 31.55 -7.19
N ALA A 180 -16.97 31.43 -6.76
CA ALA A 180 -15.94 32.46 -6.97
C ALA A 180 -15.50 32.49 -8.44
N SER A 181 -15.44 31.32 -9.08
CA SER A 181 -15.25 31.17 -10.51
C SER A 181 -16.50 31.58 -11.27
N ALA A 182 -17.73 31.67 -10.74
CA ALA A 182 -18.83 32.26 -11.51
C ALA A 182 -18.56 33.73 -11.91
N SER A 183 -17.65 34.42 -11.21
CA SER A 183 -17.08 35.71 -11.62
C SER A 183 -15.80 35.61 -12.47
N ASP A 184 -15.17 34.43 -12.56
CA ASP A 184 -13.93 34.12 -13.32
C ASP A 184 -14.13 33.06 -14.44
N VAL A 185 -15.37 32.58 -14.67
CA VAL A 185 -15.83 31.52 -15.60
C VAL A 185 -15.90 32.05 -17.03
N ALA A 186 -15.40 33.26 -17.26
CA ALA A 186 -14.87 33.64 -18.55
C ALA A 186 -13.55 32.90 -18.89
N GLN A 187 -12.93 32.14 -17.96
CA GLN A 187 -11.60 31.53 -18.16
C GLN A 187 -11.43 30.05 -17.78
N ALA A 188 -12.48 29.32 -17.38
CA ALA A 188 -12.42 27.85 -17.41
C ALA A 188 -12.38 27.42 -18.89
N THR A 189 -11.16 27.33 -19.42
CA THR A 189 -10.92 27.04 -20.84
C THR A 189 -11.36 25.60 -21.06
N ASP A 190 -12.52 25.44 -21.72
CA ASP A 190 -13.07 24.15 -22.10
C ASP A 190 -11.97 23.26 -22.69
N ALA A 191 -11.97 21.97 -22.34
CA ALA A 191 -10.99 21.01 -22.85
C ALA A 191 -10.93 21.03 -24.39
N GLN A 192 -12.04 21.33 -25.07
CA GLN A 192 -12.05 21.53 -26.53
C GLN A 192 -11.26 22.77 -26.95
N THR A 193 -11.37 23.89 -26.23
CA THR A 193 -10.59 25.10 -26.50
C THR A 193 -9.10 24.88 -26.23
N VAL A 194 -8.74 24.21 -25.13
CA VAL A 194 -7.34 23.85 -24.84
C VAL A 194 -6.79 22.96 -25.94
N PHE A 195 -7.54 21.94 -26.34
CA PHE A 195 -7.10 21.01 -27.38
C PHE A 195 -7.02 21.66 -28.77
N ALA A 196 -7.95 22.55 -29.10
CA ALA A 196 -7.90 23.34 -30.33
C ALA A 196 -6.64 24.23 -30.38
N ARG A 197 -6.25 24.82 -29.25
CA ARG A 197 -5.01 25.60 -29.13
C ARG A 197 -3.76 24.73 -29.31
N LEU A 198 -3.73 23.55 -28.69
CA LEU A 198 -2.66 22.55 -28.87
C LEU A 198 -2.53 22.16 -30.36
N SER A 199 -3.65 21.81 -30.99
CA SER A 199 -3.71 21.48 -32.42
C SER A 199 -3.22 22.62 -33.30
N GLY A 200 -3.61 23.85 -33.01
CA GLY A 200 -3.16 25.03 -33.73
C GLY A 200 -1.64 25.23 -33.63
N ARG A 201 -1.07 25.11 -32.42
CA ARG A 201 0.38 25.22 -32.21
C ARG A 201 1.18 24.15 -32.95
N LEU A 202 0.69 22.91 -32.97
CA LEU A 202 1.34 21.80 -33.69
C LEU A 202 1.25 21.99 -35.21
N HIS A 203 0.13 22.50 -35.71
CA HIS A 203 -0.04 22.83 -37.11
C HIS A 203 0.92 23.95 -37.54
N SER A 204 0.98 25.05 -36.79
CA SER A 204 1.93 26.14 -37.06
C SER A 204 3.38 25.67 -37.05
N LEU A 205 3.76 24.81 -36.08
CA LEU A 205 5.09 24.21 -36.07
C LEU A 205 5.37 23.42 -37.37
N THR A 206 4.40 22.63 -37.83
CA THR A 206 4.56 21.85 -39.06
C THR A 206 4.74 22.76 -40.30
N GLU A 207 3.99 23.86 -40.37
CA GLU A 207 4.15 24.87 -41.43
C GLU A 207 5.51 25.59 -41.36
N ASP A 208 5.98 25.92 -40.17
CA ASP A 208 7.28 26.56 -39.94
C ASP A 208 8.43 25.63 -40.37
N LEU A 209 8.33 24.34 -40.04
CA LEU A 209 9.29 23.33 -40.49
C LEU A 209 9.27 23.13 -42.00
N ALA A 210 8.11 23.24 -42.66
CA ALA A 210 8.03 23.13 -44.12
C ALA A 210 8.71 24.31 -44.83
N ARG A 211 8.66 25.52 -44.24
CA ARG A 211 9.25 26.74 -44.80
C ARG A 211 10.73 26.92 -44.49
N THR A 212 11.20 26.32 -43.40
CA THR A 212 12.58 26.49 -42.92
C THR A 212 13.50 25.41 -43.49
N HIS A 213 14.52 25.81 -44.25
CA HIS A 213 15.49 24.87 -44.83
C HIS A 213 16.69 24.59 -43.92
N ASP A 214 16.97 25.47 -42.97
CA ASP A 214 18.11 25.31 -42.06
C ASP A 214 17.81 24.30 -40.94
N THR A 215 18.68 23.30 -40.79
CA THR A 215 18.54 22.23 -39.80
C THR A 215 18.55 22.76 -38.37
N SER A 216 19.43 23.71 -38.05
CA SER A 216 19.57 24.21 -36.68
C SER A 216 18.34 24.99 -36.23
N THR A 217 17.80 25.83 -37.12
CA THR A 217 16.58 26.60 -36.89
C THR A 217 15.36 25.69 -36.75
N ARG A 218 15.27 24.59 -37.52
CA ARG A 218 14.20 23.59 -37.39
C ARG A 218 14.23 22.91 -36.03
N LEU A 219 15.41 22.48 -35.56
CA LEU A 219 15.58 21.86 -34.24
C LEU A 219 15.17 22.81 -33.12
N GLU A 220 15.59 24.07 -33.19
CA GLU A 220 15.22 25.10 -32.22
C GLU A 220 13.70 25.35 -32.20
N ALA A 221 13.06 25.43 -33.37
CA ALA A 221 11.61 25.59 -33.48
C ALA A 221 10.87 24.42 -32.80
N ILE A 222 11.33 23.18 -33.00
CA ILE A 222 10.73 21.99 -32.36
C ILE A 222 10.86 22.08 -30.83
N LEU A 223 12.05 22.38 -30.32
CA LEU A 223 12.29 22.50 -28.87
C LEU A 223 11.40 23.56 -28.23
N LEU A 224 11.32 24.74 -28.87
CA LEU A 224 10.52 25.86 -28.38
C LEU A 224 9.02 25.54 -28.39
N HIS A 225 8.49 25.07 -29.52
CA HIS A 225 7.05 24.85 -29.68
C HIS A 225 6.56 23.65 -28.87
N ILE A 226 7.24 22.50 -28.94
CA ILE A 226 6.83 21.32 -28.16
C ILE A 226 7.02 21.59 -26.66
N GLY A 227 8.13 22.22 -26.26
CA GLY A 227 8.35 22.60 -24.86
C GLY A 227 7.29 23.58 -24.33
N LYS A 228 6.69 24.40 -25.20
CA LYS A 228 5.55 25.25 -24.85
C LYS A 228 4.24 24.46 -24.73
N ILE A 229 3.98 23.52 -25.65
CA ILE A 229 2.82 22.63 -25.60
C ILE A 229 2.83 21.79 -24.32
N GLN A 230 3.97 21.18 -23.97
CA GLN A 230 4.13 20.34 -22.78
C GLN A 230 3.97 21.12 -21.47
N ARG A 231 4.41 22.38 -21.42
CA ARG A 231 4.31 23.21 -20.21
C ARG A 231 2.92 23.83 -20.04
N ASP A 232 2.31 24.28 -21.13
CA ASP A 232 1.07 25.08 -21.05
C ASP A 232 -0.18 24.23 -21.31
N ASP A 233 -0.18 23.44 -22.39
CA ASP A 233 -1.40 22.88 -22.97
C ASP A 233 -1.71 21.49 -22.42
N VAL A 234 -0.69 20.64 -22.24
CA VAL A 234 -0.87 19.30 -21.67
C VAL A 234 -1.43 19.35 -20.24
N PRO A 235 -0.85 20.13 -19.29
CA PRO A 235 -1.40 20.21 -17.94
C PRO A 235 -2.79 20.85 -17.91
N ALA A 236 -3.04 21.86 -18.75
CA ALA A 236 -4.35 22.51 -18.85
C ALA A 236 -5.43 21.54 -19.37
N PHE A 237 -5.07 20.63 -20.29
CA PHE A 237 -6.00 19.60 -20.76
C PHE A 237 -6.30 18.57 -19.67
N VAL A 238 -5.27 18.07 -18.98
CA VAL A 238 -5.44 17.08 -17.89
C VAL A 238 -6.21 17.67 -16.69
N ALA A 239 -6.04 18.96 -16.41
CA ALA A 239 -6.79 19.65 -15.34
C ALA A 239 -8.32 19.64 -15.57
N ASN A 240 -8.78 19.40 -16.81
CA ASN A 240 -10.19 19.25 -17.14
C ASN A 240 -10.74 17.81 -16.92
N GLU A 241 -9.96 16.90 -16.31
CA GLU A 241 -10.35 15.51 -16.05
C GLU A 241 -11.78 15.37 -15.47
N PRO A 242 -12.18 16.07 -14.39
CA PRO A 242 -13.52 15.86 -13.81
C PRO A 242 -14.65 16.21 -14.78
N ALA A 243 -14.47 17.27 -15.58
CA ALA A 243 -15.43 17.69 -16.59
C ALA A 243 -15.52 16.67 -17.74
N LEU A 244 -14.37 16.14 -18.17
CA LEU A 244 -14.29 15.11 -19.20
C LEU A 244 -14.93 13.78 -18.75
N VAL A 245 -14.66 13.33 -17.52
CA VAL A 245 -15.26 12.11 -16.95
C VAL A 245 -16.78 12.24 -16.83
N ASN A 246 -17.27 13.40 -16.38
CA ASN A 246 -18.71 13.67 -16.30
C ASN A 246 -19.38 13.66 -17.68
N ARG A 247 -18.69 14.15 -18.72
CA ARG A 247 -19.24 14.19 -20.09
C ARG A 247 -19.15 12.85 -20.83
N LEU A 248 -18.03 12.14 -20.71
CA LEU A 248 -17.71 10.98 -21.55
C LEU A 248 -18.03 9.63 -20.89
N SER A 249 -18.45 9.61 -19.62
CA SER A 249 -18.34 8.46 -18.72
C SER A 249 -16.89 8.04 -18.48
N LEU A 250 -16.67 7.17 -17.50
CA LEU A 250 -15.33 6.66 -17.17
C LEU A 250 -14.71 5.87 -18.35
N ALA A 251 -15.52 5.08 -19.07
CA ALA A 251 -15.04 4.30 -20.20
C ALA A 251 -14.65 5.21 -21.39
N GLY A 252 -15.49 6.17 -21.74
CA GLY A 252 -15.18 7.10 -22.83
C GLY A 252 -13.98 8.02 -22.50
N TYR A 253 -13.82 8.41 -21.24
CA TYR A 253 -12.63 9.13 -20.79
C TYR A 253 -11.35 8.28 -20.94
N ALA A 254 -11.38 7.00 -20.56
CA ALA A 254 -10.23 6.12 -20.71
C ALA A 254 -9.78 6.01 -22.19
N GLU A 255 -10.73 5.81 -23.11
CA GLU A 255 -10.40 5.72 -24.54
C GLU A 255 -9.86 7.05 -25.13
N LEU A 256 -10.38 8.19 -24.65
CA LEU A 256 -9.84 9.51 -25.00
C LEU A 256 -8.39 9.63 -24.52
N MET A 257 -8.14 9.25 -23.27
CA MET A 257 -6.81 9.34 -22.65
C MET A 257 -5.79 8.40 -23.28
N ASP A 258 -6.19 7.23 -23.76
CA ASP A 258 -5.29 6.32 -24.49
C ASP A 258 -4.74 6.97 -25.76
N SER A 259 -5.62 7.62 -26.54
CA SER A 259 -5.23 8.34 -27.76
C SER A 259 -4.37 9.56 -27.45
N PHE A 260 -4.74 10.32 -26.41
CA PHE A 260 -3.99 11.47 -25.94
C PHE A 260 -2.59 11.10 -25.44
N ALA A 261 -2.46 10.07 -24.61
CA ALA A 261 -1.19 9.62 -24.07
C ALA A 261 -0.26 9.07 -25.16
N ALA A 262 -0.82 8.40 -26.18
CA ALA A 262 -0.04 8.00 -27.35
C ALA A 262 0.52 9.23 -28.10
N MET A 263 -0.30 10.27 -28.33
CA MET A 263 0.13 11.53 -28.95
C MET A 263 1.22 12.20 -28.12
N GLU A 264 1.02 12.34 -26.81
CA GLU A 264 1.97 12.95 -25.88
C GLU A 264 3.33 12.24 -25.91
N ARG A 265 3.35 10.90 -25.93
CA ARG A 265 4.60 10.12 -26.06
C ARG A 265 5.35 10.44 -27.35
N GLN A 266 4.64 10.63 -28.47
CA GLN A 266 5.27 11.04 -29.73
C GLN A 266 5.84 12.45 -29.66
N LEU A 267 5.13 13.39 -29.02
CA LEU A 267 5.65 14.75 -28.79
C LEU A 267 6.89 14.73 -27.90
N ASN A 268 6.90 13.92 -26.84
CA ASN A 268 8.06 13.77 -25.96
C ASN A 268 9.27 13.20 -26.71
N ARG A 269 9.06 12.17 -27.55
CA ARG A 269 10.11 11.62 -28.42
C ARG A 269 10.64 12.64 -29.42
N ALA A 270 9.75 13.41 -30.06
CA ALA A 270 10.15 14.46 -30.98
C ALA A 270 11.02 15.52 -30.29
N TRP A 271 10.63 15.95 -29.09
CA TRP A 271 11.40 16.91 -28.30
C TRP A 271 12.78 16.37 -27.91
N SER A 272 12.85 15.13 -27.41
CA SER A 272 14.13 14.49 -27.05
C SER A 272 15.05 14.32 -28.26
N ALA A 273 14.53 13.80 -29.38
CA ALA A 273 15.31 13.67 -30.60
C ALA A 273 15.83 15.03 -31.11
N ALA A 274 15.03 16.10 -30.97
CA ALA A 274 15.48 17.44 -31.32
C ALA A 274 16.58 17.96 -30.38
N ALA A 275 16.48 17.68 -29.07
CA ALA A 275 17.51 18.06 -28.09
C ALA A 275 18.85 17.38 -28.38
N ASP A 276 18.80 16.15 -28.90
CA ASP A 276 19.97 15.36 -29.30
C ASP A 276 20.42 15.63 -30.76
N ALA A 277 19.87 16.68 -31.40
CA ALA A 277 20.16 17.08 -32.78
C ALA A 277 19.82 16.03 -33.87
N HIS A 278 18.89 15.12 -33.60
CA HIS A 278 18.37 14.12 -34.53
C HIS A 278 17.10 14.59 -35.27
N LEU A 279 17.27 15.53 -36.22
CA LEU A 279 16.14 16.14 -36.95
C LEU A 279 15.21 15.13 -37.66
N PRO A 280 15.69 14.13 -38.43
CA PRO A 280 14.80 13.24 -39.17
C PRO A 280 13.88 12.41 -38.27
N GLU A 281 14.37 11.96 -37.11
CA GLU A 281 13.58 11.24 -36.12
C GLU A 281 12.54 12.16 -35.47
N SER A 282 12.97 13.37 -35.10
CA SER A 282 12.07 14.36 -34.50
C SER A 282 10.87 14.68 -35.41
N GLU A 283 11.12 14.90 -36.70
CA GLU A 283 10.08 15.15 -37.69
C GLU A 283 9.20 13.93 -37.94
N GLN A 284 9.76 12.72 -37.88
CA GLN A 284 8.98 11.50 -38.00
C GLN A 284 8.00 11.36 -36.83
N CYS A 285 8.47 11.56 -35.60
CA CYS A 285 7.60 11.55 -34.42
C CYS A 285 6.50 12.63 -34.50
N LEU A 286 6.81 13.82 -35.03
CA LEU A 286 5.79 14.85 -35.28
C LEU A 286 4.73 14.41 -36.29
N ARG A 287 5.12 13.75 -37.39
CA ARG A 287 4.18 13.17 -38.36
C ARG A 287 3.31 12.08 -37.72
N ASP A 288 3.90 11.23 -36.89
CA ASP A 288 3.21 10.14 -36.19
C ASP A 288 2.24 10.66 -35.11
N ALA A 289 2.48 11.86 -34.55
CA ALA A 289 1.58 12.50 -33.60
C ALA A 289 0.30 13.06 -34.24
N GLN A 290 0.34 13.48 -35.51
CA GLN A 290 -0.81 14.09 -36.21
C GLN A 290 -2.07 13.20 -36.25
N PRO A 291 -2.01 11.91 -36.67
CA PRO A 291 -3.19 11.06 -36.68
C PRO A 291 -3.76 10.82 -35.27
N LEU A 292 -2.91 10.75 -34.24
CA LEU A 292 -3.33 10.59 -32.84
C LEU A 292 -4.05 11.85 -32.32
N LEU A 293 -3.62 13.02 -32.78
CA LEU A 293 -4.29 14.28 -32.49
C LEU A 293 -5.71 14.31 -33.09
N VAL A 294 -5.85 13.91 -34.35
CA VAL A 294 -7.16 13.84 -35.04
C VAL A 294 -8.08 12.83 -34.36
N GLU A 295 -7.55 11.67 -33.99
CA GLU A 295 -8.27 10.64 -33.23
C GLU A 295 -8.80 11.21 -31.91
N THR A 296 -7.96 11.91 -31.16
CA THR A 296 -8.31 12.54 -29.88
C THR A 296 -9.41 13.61 -30.07
N LEU A 297 -9.29 14.48 -31.08
CA LEU A 297 -10.32 15.48 -31.41
C LEU A 297 -11.67 14.84 -31.75
N ARG A 298 -11.65 13.77 -32.54
CA ARG A 298 -12.88 13.08 -32.94
C ARG A 298 -13.58 12.47 -31.72
N ARG A 299 -12.83 11.84 -30.81
CA ARG A 299 -13.39 11.34 -29.53
C ARG A 299 -13.97 12.45 -28.67
N LEU A 300 -13.34 13.63 -28.68
CA LEU A 300 -13.80 14.78 -27.94
C LEU A 300 -15.12 15.38 -28.49
N LYS A 301 -15.40 15.20 -29.79
CA LYS A 301 -16.59 15.74 -30.49
C LYS A 301 -17.79 14.78 -30.51
N VAL A 302 -17.57 13.46 -30.57
CA VAL A 302 -18.66 12.46 -30.69
C VAL A 302 -19.59 12.45 -29.46
N SER A 303 -19.18 13.08 -28.36
CA SER A 303 -19.91 13.08 -27.10
C SER A 303 -20.52 14.42 -26.71
N SER A 304 -20.65 15.36 -27.67
CA SER A 304 -21.47 16.58 -27.55
C SER A 304 -22.76 16.43 -28.34
#